data_AF-A0A4Y9PMI3-F1
#
_entry.id   AF-A0A4Y9PMI3-F1
#
_cell.length_a   1.000
_cell.length_b   1.000
_cell.length_c   1.000
_cell.angle_alpha   90.00
_cell.angle_beta   90.00
_cell.angle_gamma   90.00
#
_symmetry.space_group_name_H-M   'P 1'
#
loop_
_entity.id
_entity.type
_entity.pdbx_description
1 polymer ?
#
loop_
_entity_poly.entity_id
_entity_poly.type
_entity_poly.pdbx_seq_one_letter_code
_entity_poly.pdbx_strand_id
1 'polypeptide(L)'
;MRDVTEVVPPPPVEAPDHPLRGRADTSGLRKAAIFVAQLTKDEAGALLSKLRPREVESITRELMRLRAVEAEDVDIVMNEFHGLMTAQHFIGRGGVDFAREILAAGLGEDKADALLARVNAAYHDVPFSSLRNADVRQLVTFLKDEHAQIIALVLAHLTAGQSAEVLSGFAPEQ
;
A
#
# COMPACT_ATOMS: atom_id res chain seq x y z
N MET A 1 23.84 -25.70 14.26
CA MET A 1 23.01 -24.62 14.85
C MET A 1 23.58 -23.31 14.37
N ARG A 2 23.05 -22.76 13.27
CA ARG A 2 23.43 -21.46 12.74
C ARG A 2 22.15 -20.66 12.59
N ASP A 3 22.12 -19.56 13.32
CA ASP A 3 21.05 -18.60 13.41
C ASP A 3 20.87 -17.93 12.04
N VAL A 4 19.67 -17.98 11.48
CA VAL A 4 19.33 -17.30 10.22
C VAL A 4 18.04 -16.53 10.45
N THR A 5 18.14 -15.48 11.29
CA THR A 5 17.11 -14.43 11.36
C THR A 5 17.74 -13.08 11.64
N GLU A 6 18.83 -12.75 10.93
CA GLU A 6 19.28 -11.36 10.88
C GLU A 6 18.55 -10.68 9.72
N VAL A 7 17.41 -10.07 10.04
CA VAL A 7 16.70 -9.17 9.12
C VAL A 7 17.62 -7.98 8.90
N VAL A 8 18.35 -8.01 7.78
CA VAL A 8 19.12 -6.86 7.31
C VAL A 8 18.13 -5.73 7.09
N PRO A 9 18.23 -4.59 7.81
CA PRO A 9 17.36 -3.46 7.57
C PRO A 9 17.53 -3.03 6.11
N PRO A 10 16.44 -2.68 5.41
CA PRO A 10 16.56 -2.16 4.06
C PRO A 10 17.55 -0.98 4.09
N PRO A 11 18.43 -0.85 3.08
CA PRO A 11 19.30 0.31 2.99
C PRO A 11 18.43 1.57 3.09
N PRO A 12 18.93 2.65 3.73
CA PRO A 12 18.22 3.91 3.72
C PRO A 12 17.89 4.23 2.26
N VAL A 13 16.61 4.49 1.98
CA VAL A 13 16.16 4.91 0.65
C VAL A 13 16.92 6.19 0.35
N GLU A 14 18.01 6.10 -0.42
CA GLU A 14 18.69 7.28 -0.94
C GLU A 14 17.65 8.01 -1.79
N ALA A 15 17.21 9.16 -1.28
CA ALA A 15 16.36 10.05 -2.02
C ALA A 15 17.05 10.31 -3.37
N PRO A 16 16.34 10.20 -4.51
CA PRO A 16 16.93 10.49 -5.80
C PRO A 16 17.59 11.86 -5.73
N ASP A 17 18.83 11.97 -6.19
CA ASP A 17 19.62 13.21 -6.22
C ASP A 17 18.85 14.26 -7.05
N HIS A 18 17.98 14.99 -6.38
CA HIS A 18 17.14 16.00 -7.00
C HIS A 18 17.97 17.27 -7.15
N PRO A 19 18.03 17.89 -8.34
CA PRO A 19 18.98 18.95 -8.70
C PRO A 19 18.80 20.30 -7.96
N LEU A 20 18.19 20.33 -6.77
CA LEU A 20 17.75 21.54 -6.08
C LEU A 20 18.42 21.80 -4.71
N ARG A 21 19.66 21.34 -4.50
CA ARG A 21 20.48 21.73 -3.33
C ARG A 21 20.77 23.24 -3.19
N GLY A 22 20.29 24.09 -4.10
CA GLY A 22 20.57 25.54 -4.13
C GLY A 22 19.39 26.48 -3.85
N ARG A 23 18.16 25.99 -3.68
CA ARG A 23 16.97 26.83 -3.43
C ARG A 23 16.16 26.45 -2.17
N ALA A 24 16.54 25.37 -1.49
CA ALA A 24 15.77 24.74 -0.43
C ALA A 24 16.36 25.00 0.97
N ASP A 25 16.42 26.27 1.38
CA ASP A 25 16.65 26.63 2.79
C ASP A 25 15.48 27.49 3.32
N THR A 26 14.27 27.09 2.94
CA THR A 26 13.03 27.65 3.48
C THR A 26 12.90 27.13 4.91
N SER A 27 13.03 28.01 5.91
CA SER A 27 12.96 27.61 7.31
C SER A 27 11.67 26.81 7.58
N GLY A 28 11.72 25.81 8.47
CA GLY A 28 10.55 24.96 8.77
C GLY A 28 9.32 25.76 9.18
N LEU A 29 9.51 26.93 9.79
CA LEU A 29 8.43 27.86 10.12
C LEU A 29 7.76 28.44 8.88
N ARG A 30 8.53 28.80 7.85
CA ARG A 30 8.01 29.30 6.58
C ARG A 30 7.31 28.20 5.79
N LYS A 31 7.83 26.97 5.80
CA LYS A 31 7.13 25.81 5.20
C LYS A 31 5.78 25.55 5.88
N ALA A 32 5.73 25.58 7.21
CA ALA A 32 4.49 25.45 7.96
C ALA A 32 3.48 26.55 7.62
N ALA A 33 3.94 27.80 7.46
CA ALA A 33 3.07 28.90 7.05
C ALA A 33 2.55 28.72 5.61
N ILE A 34 3.38 28.27 4.67
CA ILE A 34 2.95 27.96 3.29
C ILE A 34 1.87 26.86 3.29
N PHE A 35 2.08 25.78 4.07
CA PHE A 35 1.10 24.70 4.22
C PHE A 35 -0.23 25.20 4.79
N VAL A 36 -0.20 25.97 5.88
CA VAL A 36 -1.42 26.53 6.50
C VAL A 36 -2.18 27.43 5.53
N ALA A 37 -1.48 28.16 4.65
CA ALA A 37 -2.11 29.00 3.63
C ALA A 37 -2.85 28.21 2.54
N GLN A 38 -2.58 26.91 2.37
CA GLN A 38 -3.29 26.03 1.43
C GLN A 38 -4.57 25.41 2.02
N LEU A 39 -4.78 25.53 3.33
CA LEU A 39 -5.93 24.97 4.01
C LEU A 39 -7.14 25.90 3.92
N THR A 40 -8.34 25.33 4.02
CA THR A 40 -9.55 26.13 4.26
C THR A 40 -9.50 26.78 5.64
N LYS A 41 -10.31 27.83 5.84
CA LYS A 41 -10.34 28.58 7.10
C LYS A 41 -10.67 27.68 8.31
N ASP A 42 -11.58 26.72 8.12
CA ASP A 42 -12.00 25.81 9.17
C ASP A 42 -10.91 24.79 9.52
N GLU A 43 -10.24 24.22 8.51
CA GLU A 43 -9.11 23.30 8.68
C GLU A 43 -7.91 23.98 9.35
N ALA A 44 -7.55 25.19 8.90
CA ALA A 44 -6.49 25.98 9.49
C ALA A 44 -6.81 26.34 10.95
N GLY A 45 -8.05 26.73 11.25
CA GLY A 45 -8.50 27.00 12.62
C GLY A 45 -8.40 25.78 13.53
N ALA A 46 -8.89 24.63 13.06
CA ALA A 46 -8.79 23.37 13.78
C ALA A 46 -7.33 22.95 14.02
N LEU A 47 -6.45 23.11 13.03
CA LEU A 47 -5.02 22.83 13.17
C LEU A 47 -4.34 23.74 14.20
N LEU A 48 -4.51 25.06 14.06
CA LEU A 48 -3.87 26.05 14.94
C LEU A 48 -4.35 25.91 16.39
N SER A 49 -5.61 25.50 16.61
CA SER A 49 -6.14 25.26 17.96
C SER A 49 -5.43 24.15 18.74
N LYS A 50 -4.71 23.25 18.04
CA LYS A 50 -3.95 22.15 18.64
C LYS A 50 -2.50 22.53 18.99
N LEU A 51 -2.07 23.74 18.64
CA LEU A 51 -0.69 24.20 18.86
C LEU A 51 -0.56 25.08 20.11
N ARG A 52 0.65 25.22 20.64
CA ARG A 52 0.91 26.10 21.79
C ARG A 52 0.81 27.57 21.33
N PRO A 53 0.43 28.51 22.22
CA PRO A 53 0.26 29.92 21.85
C PRO A 53 1.48 30.55 21.14
N ARG A 54 2.70 30.22 21.57
CA ARG A 54 3.95 30.70 20.96
C ARG A 54 4.17 30.19 19.54
N GLU A 55 3.70 28.99 19.23
CA GLU A 55 3.80 28.38 17.90
C GLU A 55 2.79 29.02 16.95
N VAL A 56 1.55 29.21 17.42
CA VAL A 56 0.52 29.95 16.67
C VAL A 56 0.99 31.35 16.33
N GLU A 57 1.57 32.08 17.29
CA GLU A 57 2.12 33.43 17.06
C GLU A 57 3.23 33.41 15.99
N SER A 58 4.13 32.43 16.06
CA SER A 58 5.25 32.32 15.12
C SER A 58 4.76 32.02 13.70
N ILE A 59 3.83 31.08 13.53
CA ILE A 59 3.26 30.71 12.24
C ILE A 59 2.43 31.88 11.67
N THR A 60 1.64 32.55 12.50
CA THR A 60 0.82 33.70 12.10
C THR A 60 1.69 34.85 11.60
N ARG A 61 2.79 35.15 12.31
CA ARG A 61 3.75 36.18 11.88
C ARG A 61 4.35 35.87 10.51
N GLU A 62 4.62 34.59 10.25
CA GLU A 62 5.21 34.18 9.00
C GLU A 62 4.18 34.14 7.85
N LEU A 63 2.93 33.74 8.13
CA LEU A 63 1.79 33.90 7.21
C LEU A 63 1.60 35.35 6.76
N MET A 64 1.71 36.32 7.67
CA MET A 64 1.60 37.75 7.34
C MET A 64 2.74 38.26 6.44
N ARG A 65 3.90 37.58 6.46
CA ARG A 65 5.07 37.93 5.63
C ARG A 65 5.04 37.24 4.26
N LEU A 66 4.29 36.15 4.11
CA LEU A 66 4.03 35.50 2.83
C LEU A 66 3.14 36.40 1.96
N ARG A 67 3.75 37.34 1.24
CA ARG A 67 3.03 38.25 0.33
C ARG A 67 2.55 37.56 -0.94
N ALA A 68 3.39 36.71 -1.49
CA ALA A 68 3.12 35.87 -2.65
C ALA A 68 3.91 34.58 -2.45
N VAL A 69 3.30 33.45 -2.78
CA VAL A 69 3.93 32.14 -2.77
C VAL A 69 3.87 31.64 -4.20
N GLU A 70 5.02 31.33 -4.78
CA GLU A 70 5.08 30.76 -6.12
C GLU A 70 4.51 29.34 -6.11
N ALA A 71 3.87 28.92 -7.20
CA ALA A 71 3.30 27.58 -7.30
C ALA A 71 4.35 26.47 -7.05
N GLU A 72 5.58 26.69 -7.51
CA GLU A 72 6.72 25.79 -7.28
C GLU A 72 7.03 25.62 -5.78
N ASP A 73 6.96 26.70 -4.99
CA ASP A 73 7.20 26.64 -3.54
C ASP A 73 6.09 25.87 -2.82
N VAL A 74 4.84 26.01 -3.28
CA VAL A 74 3.70 25.25 -2.76
C VAL A 74 3.88 23.76 -3.06
N ASP A 75 4.20 23.42 -4.31
CA ASP A 75 4.39 22.03 -4.74
C ASP A 75 5.51 21.35 -3.97
N ILE A 76 6.62 22.04 -3.73
CA ILE A 76 7.74 21.53 -2.91
C ILE A 76 7.26 21.21 -1.48
N VAL A 77 6.57 22.15 -0.82
CA VAL A 77 6.11 21.98 0.56
C VAL A 77 5.08 20.87 0.67
N MET A 78 4.13 20.79 -0.27
CA MET A 78 3.08 19.78 -0.25
C MET A 78 3.64 18.37 -0.53
N ASN A 79 4.58 18.24 -1.46
CA ASN A 79 5.26 16.96 -1.74
C ASN A 79 6.11 16.49 -0.56
N GLU A 80 6.83 17.41 0.11
CA GLU A 80 7.58 17.09 1.32
C GLU A 80 6.66 16.65 2.46
N PHE A 81 5.56 17.38 2.70
CA PHE A 81 4.56 17.00 3.71
C PHE A 81 3.93 15.64 3.41
N HIS A 82 3.55 15.39 2.15
CA HIS A 82 3.03 14.09 1.71
C HIS A 82 4.06 12.98 1.93
N GLY A 83 5.34 13.22 1.61
CA GLY A 83 6.44 12.30 1.87
C GLY A 83 6.59 11.96 3.34
N LEU A 84 6.53 12.96 4.24
CA LEU A 84 6.58 12.76 5.69
C LEU A 84 5.36 11.99 6.22
N MET A 85 4.16 12.31 5.73
CA MET A 85 2.94 11.59 6.09
C MET A 85 2.99 10.15 5.62
N THR A 86 3.46 9.92 4.39
CA THR A 86 3.62 8.60 3.79
C THR A 86 4.67 7.79 4.55
N ALA A 87 5.82 8.37 4.90
CA ALA A 87 6.84 7.72 5.72
C ALA A 87 6.32 7.34 7.12
N GLN A 88 5.47 8.19 7.73
CA GLN A 88 4.77 7.84 8.98
C GLN A 88 3.68 6.78 8.78
N HIS A 89 2.98 6.76 7.65
CA HIS A 89 1.92 5.79 7.34
C HIS A 89 2.48 4.41 6.91
N PHE A 90 3.70 4.36 6.37
CA PHE A 90 4.41 3.11 6.05
C PHE A 90 4.79 2.30 7.31
N ILE A 91 4.77 2.92 8.50
CA ILE A 91 5.00 2.22 9.77
C ILE A 91 3.71 1.57 10.32
N GLY A 92 2.53 1.70 9.68
CA GLY A 92 1.35 1.03 10.24
C GLY A 92 0.05 0.91 9.44
N ARG A 93 -0.11 1.47 8.24
CA ARG A 93 -1.34 1.29 7.43
C ARG A 93 -1.05 1.31 5.93
N GLY A 94 -0.46 0.23 5.43
CA GLY A 94 -0.41 -0.08 4.00
C GLY A 94 -0.85 -1.53 3.78
N GLY A 95 -1.69 -1.77 2.78
CA GLY A 95 -2.21 -3.11 2.48
C GLY A 95 -3.64 -3.11 1.92
N VAL A 96 -4.13 -4.31 1.63
CA VAL A 96 -5.48 -4.55 1.07
C VAL A 96 -6.57 -3.92 1.95
N ASP A 97 -6.38 -3.90 3.27
CA ASP A 97 -7.34 -3.36 4.24
C ASP A 97 -7.50 -1.84 4.14
N PHE A 98 -6.41 -1.09 3.95
CA PHE A 98 -6.49 0.37 3.79
C PHE A 98 -7.08 0.75 2.43
N ALA A 99 -6.73 0.00 1.38
CA ALA A 99 -7.38 0.14 0.08
C ALA A 99 -8.88 -0.16 0.16
N ARG A 100 -9.28 -1.15 0.99
CA ARG A 100 -10.68 -1.48 1.26
C ARG A 100 -11.41 -0.33 1.93
N GLU A 101 -10.84 0.26 2.98
CA GLU A 101 -11.44 1.42 3.68
C GLU A 101 -11.66 2.61 2.74
N ILE A 102 -10.67 2.94 1.90
CA ILE A 102 -10.77 4.03 0.91
C ILE A 102 -11.87 3.75 -0.12
N LEU A 103 -11.88 2.53 -0.68
CA LEU A 103 -12.84 2.15 -1.71
C LEU A 103 -14.26 2.06 -1.14
N ALA A 104 -14.42 1.57 0.09
CA ALA A 104 -15.72 1.47 0.75
C ALA A 104 -16.30 2.85 1.05
N ALA A 105 -15.47 3.81 1.47
CA ALA A 105 -15.90 5.19 1.72
C ALA A 105 -16.43 5.91 0.46
N GLY A 106 -15.86 5.61 -0.72
CA GLY A 106 -16.26 6.26 -1.98
C GLY A 106 -17.33 5.50 -2.78
N LEU A 107 -17.36 4.17 -2.70
CA LEU A 107 -18.15 3.31 -3.59
C LEU A 107 -19.16 2.42 -2.85
N GLY A 108 -19.08 2.34 -1.52
CA GLY A 108 -19.78 1.37 -0.70
C GLY A 108 -19.04 0.03 -0.56
N GLU A 109 -19.26 -0.66 0.56
CA GLU A 109 -18.59 -1.90 0.96
C GLU A 109 -18.60 -2.98 -0.15
N ASP A 110 -19.77 -3.29 -0.71
CA ASP A 110 -19.92 -4.36 -1.71
C ASP A 110 -19.10 -4.11 -2.99
N LYS A 111 -19.04 -2.85 -3.44
CA LYS A 111 -18.28 -2.48 -4.65
C LYS A 111 -16.78 -2.43 -4.40
N ALA A 112 -16.38 -2.06 -3.18
CA ALA A 112 -14.99 -2.08 -2.76
C ALA A 112 -14.43 -3.50 -2.76
N ASP A 113 -15.16 -4.44 -2.16
CA ASP A 113 -14.76 -5.85 -2.10
C ASP A 113 -14.69 -6.49 -3.49
N ALA A 114 -15.66 -6.22 -4.36
CA ALA A 114 -15.65 -6.71 -5.74
C ALA A 114 -14.46 -6.15 -6.55
N LEU A 115 -14.13 -4.87 -6.36
CA LEU A 115 -13.03 -4.23 -7.06
C LEU A 115 -11.68 -4.77 -6.56
N LEU A 116 -11.51 -4.92 -5.25
CA LEU A 116 -10.32 -5.49 -4.64
C LEU A 116 -10.10 -6.94 -5.07
N ALA A 117 -11.15 -7.76 -5.11
CA ALA A 117 -11.06 -9.13 -5.58
C ALA A 117 -10.57 -9.21 -7.04
N ARG A 118 -11.07 -8.32 -7.91
CA ARG A 118 -10.66 -8.24 -9.32
C ARG A 118 -9.21 -7.77 -9.49
N VAL A 119 -8.79 -6.76 -8.73
CA VAL A 119 -7.41 -6.24 -8.78
C VAL A 119 -6.44 -7.28 -8.22
N ASN A 120 -6.79 -7.94 -7.11
CA ASN A 120 -5.95 -8.98 -6.51
C ASN A 120 -5.81 -10.21 -7.43
N ALA A 121 -6.88 -10.58 -8.15
CA ALA A 121 -6.83 -11.61 -9.18
C ALA A 121 -5.97 -11.21 -10.39
N ALA A 122 -5.90 -9.92 -10.74
CA ALA A 122 -5.06 -9.43 -11.83
C ALA A 122 -3.57 -9.30 -11.44
N TYR A 123 -3.28 -9.05 -10.17
CA TYR A 123 -1.91 -9.02 -9.64
C TYR A 123 -1.31 -10.41 -9.41
N HIS A 124 -2.19 -11.41 -9.27
CA HIS A 124 -1.81 -12.80 -9.14
C HIS A 124 -2.43 -13.60 -10.28
N ASP A 125 -1.77 -13.59 -11.45
CA ASP A 125 -1.84 -14.73 -12.37
C ASP A 125 -1.16 -15.92 -11.66
N VAL A 126 -1.80 -16.46 -10.60
CA VAL A 126 -1.30 -17.64 -9.90
C VAL A 126 -1.42 -18.76 -10.91
N PRO A 127 -0.29 -19.39 -11.31
CA PRO A 127 -0.36 -20.60 -12.09
C PRO A 127 -1.32 -21.56 -11.38
N PHE A 128 -2.24 -22.17 -12.14
CA PHE A 128 -3.21 -23.13 -11.62
C PHE A 128 -4.38 -22.58 -10.79
N SER A 129 -4.60 -21.26 -10.70
CA SER A 129 -5.80 -20.68 -10.06
C SER A 129 -7.12 -21.21 -10.67
N SER A 130 -7.14 -21.41 -11.98
CA SER A 130 -8.27 -22.00 -12.70
C SER A 130 -8.58 -23.43 -12.27
N LEU A 131 -7.60 -24.17 -11.73
CA LEU A 131 -7.81 -25.56 -11.29
C LEU A 131 -8.66 -25.64 -10.01
N ARG A 132 -8.68 -24.58 -9.18
CA ARG A 132 -9.55 -24.54 -7.98
C ARG A 132 -11.03 -24.54 -8.33
N ASN A 133 -11.38 -24.07 -9.52
CA ASN A 133 -12.77 -24.02 -10.00
C ASN A 133 -13.08 -25.16 -11.00
N ALA A 134 -12.12 -26.06 -11.26
CA ALA A 134 -12.30 -27.16 -12.20
C ALA A 134 -13.08 -28.32 -11.57
N ASP A 135 -13.83 -29.05 -12.40
CA ASP A 135 -14.53 -30.25 -11.99
C ASP A 135 -13.54 -31.37 -11.63
N VAL A 136 -13.76 -32.03 -10.50
CA VAL A 136 -12.86 -33.07 -9.97
C VAL A 136 -12.69 -34.23 -10.95
N ARG A 137 -13.73 -34.61 -11.69
CA ARG A 137 -13.64 -35.73 -12.65
C ARG A 137 -12.74 -35.37 -13.83
N GLN A 138 -12.76 -34.11 -14.26
CA GLN A 138 -11.85 -33.61 -15.28
C GLN A 138 -10.41 -33.61 -14.77
N LEU A 139 -10.18 -33.15 -13.55
CA LEU A 139 -8.85 -33.17 -12.91
C LEU A 139 -8.29 -34.59 -12.84
N VAL A 140 -9.06 -35.57 -12.37
CA VAL A 140 -8.64 -36.98 -12.32
C VAL A 140 -8.31 -37.51 -13.73
N THR A 141 -9.13 -37.16 -14.73
CA THR A 141 -8.92 -37.63 -16.11
C THR A 141 -7.64 -37.08 -16.72
N PHE A 142 -7.28 -35.83 -16.42
CA PHE A 142 -6.05 -35.21 -16.92
C PHE A 142 -4.81 -35.66 -16.16
N LEU A 143 -4.93 -35.89 -14.86
CA LEU A 143 -3.78 -36.19 -14.00
C LEU A 143 -3.42 -37.68 -13.95
N LYS A 144 -4.32 -38.59 -14.35
CA LYS A 144 -4.08 -40.04 -14.26
C LYS A 144 -2.89 -40.53 -15.09
N ASP A 145 -2.50 -39.81 -16.15
CA ASP A 145 -1.41 -40.20 -17.04
C ASP A 145 -0.14 -39.36 -16.79
N GLU A 146 -0.16 -38.49 -15.77
CA GLU A 146 0.94 -37.60 -15.41
C GLU A 146 1.89 -38.22 -14.38
N HIS A 147 3.13 -37.72 -14.32
CA HIS A 147 4.09 -38.15 -13.31
C HIS A 147 3.70 -37.68 -11.90
N ALA A 148 4.03 -38.48 -10.89
CA ALA A 148 3.77 -38.17 -9.48
C ALA A 148 4.22 -36.76 -9.05
N GLN A 149 5.32 -36.25 -9.62
CA GLN A 149 5.81 -34.89 -9.36
C GLN A 149 4.83 -33.80 -9.86
N ILE A 150 4.21 -34.01 -11.03
CA ILE A 150 3.23 -33.09 -11.62
C ILE A 150 1.90 -33.17 -10.85
N ILE A 151 1.48 -34.38 -10.48
CA ILE A 151 0.31 -34.60 -9.62
C ILE A 151 0.51 -33.86 -8.28
N ALA A 152 1.66 -34.02 -7.63
CA ALA A 152 1.98 -33.33 -6.38
C ALA A 152 1.96 -31.80 -6.52
N LEU A 153 2.50 -31.28 -7.62
CA LEU A 153 2.49 -29.84 -7.90
C LEU A 153 1.07 -29.31 -8.06
N VAL A 154 0.20 -30.02 -8.78
CA VAL A 154 -1.20 -29.63 -8.96
C VAL A 154 -1.98 -29.70 -7.65
N LEU A 155 -1.83 -30.79 -6.88
CA LEU A 155 -2.48 -30.96 -5.59
C LEU A 155 -2.08 -29.90 -4.56
N ALA A 156 -0.84 -29.38 -4.62
CA ALA A 156 -0.38 -28.30 -3.77
C ALA A 156 -1.12 -26.96 -4.00
N HIS A 157 -1.84 -26.82 -5.12
CA HIS A 157 -2.58 -25.61 -5.49
C HIS A 157 -4.10 -25.74 -5.32
N LEU A 158 -4.60 -26.94 -5.05
CA LEU A 158 -6.03 -27.21 -4.77
C LEU A 158 -6.37 -27.04 -3.29
N THR A 159 -7.67 -26.98 -2.98
CA THR A 159 -8.13 -27.04 -1.58
C THR A 159 -7.97 -28.45 -1.01
N ALA A 160 -7.80 -28.59 0.30
CA ALA A 160 -7.62 -29.90 0.94
C ALA A 160 -8.75 -30.91 0.61
N GLY A 161 -10.00 -30.42 0.50
CA GLY A 161 -11.15 -31.23 0.11
C GLY A 161 -11.05 -31.73 -1.35
N GLN A 162 -10.79 -30.83 -2.30
CA GLN A 162 -10.59 -31.22 -3.70
C GLN A 162 -9.39 -32.16 -3.87
N SER A 163 -8.28 -31.92 -3.17
CA SER A 163 -7.11 -32.80 -3.25
C SER A 163 -7.42 -34.21 -2.76
N ALA A 164 -8.18 -34.34 -1.68
CA ALA A 164 -8.62 -35.65 -1.18
C ALA A 164 -9.52 -36.37 -2.18
N GLU A 165 -10.48 -35.66 -2.78
CA GLU A 165 -11.36 -36.23 -3.81
C GLU A 165 -10.59 -36.66 -5.07
N VAL A 166 -9.66 -35.84 -5.56
CA VAL A 166 -8.80 -36.18 -6.71
C VAL A 166 -7.95 -37.42 -6.40
N LEU A 167 -7.31 -37.49 -5.22
CA LEU A 167 -6.51 -38.64 -4.81
C LEU A 167 -7.34 -39.93 -4.70
N SER A 168 -8.58 -39.83 -4.22
CA SER A 168 -9.49 -40.99 -4.15
C SER A 168 -9.91 -41.53 -5.52
N GLY A 169 -9.72 -40.74 -6.59
CA GLY A 169 -9.96 -41.15 -7.97
C GLY A 169 -8.80 -41.91 -8.61
N PHE A 170 -7.64 -41.99 -7.97
CA PHE A 170 -6.46 -42.70 -8.47
C PHE A 170 -6.37 -44.14 -7.94
N ALA A 171 -5.62 -44.98 -8.65
CA ALA A 171 -5.28 -46.31 -8.16
C ALA A 171 -4.29 -46.20 -6.98
N PRO A 172 -4.29 -47.16 -6.01
CA PRO A 172 -3.44 -47.09 -4.81
C PRO A 172 -1.92 -47.03 -5.05
N GLU A 173 -1.47 -47.33 -6.27
CA GLU A 173 -0.07 -47.45 -6.67
C GLU A 173 0.41 -46.30 -7.57
N GLN A 174 -0.49 -45.34 -7.91
CA GLN A 174 -0.18 -44.16 -8.72
C GLN A 174 0.47 -43.02 -7.93
#